data_AF-A0A8X8A1G2-F1
#
_entry.id   AF-A0A8X8A1G2-F1
#
_cell.length_a   1.000
_cell.length_b   1.000
_cell.length_c   1.000
_cell.angle_alpha   90.00
_cell.angle_beta   90.00
_cell.angle_gamma   90.00
#
_symmetry.space_group_name_H-M   'P 1'
#
loop_
_entity.id
_entity.type
_entity.pdbx_description
1 polymer ?
#
loop_
_entity_poly.entity_id
_entity_poly.type
_entity_poly.pdbx_seq_one_letter_code
_entity_poly.pdbx_strand_id
1 'polypeptide(L)'
;MQQQHDDDTNKVTRFEEEELQSARASVETLTANLDNLNQRKADVLNNLEQLRERINKKGDATYTGVQKLVPLLKSLKDLESQESVLQSDYDVKRTELEAEVCNLEEKIAAGMDSEGLCKDLDCLLSESLEKLNAAKKELAARLRAVMSVKRKLGEVPTQSELIQYERGFSDVNDHIQEKHRQTRKYYATYNTLLEIKELMLKETSLLNSISSQFQDAITTTNGCTKLIASMEGIVKGSQQRLQKVELGLQEEQKVSDALKKRYAAAMAEQRRCYSLLKAFQVSTGH
;
A
#
# COMPACT_ATOMS: atom_id res chain seq x y z
N MET A 1 -64.25 -26.45 71.60
CA MET A 1 -63.04 -25.59 71.54
C MET A 1 -62.14 -25.86 70.32
N GLN A 2 -62.56 -26.69 69.35
CA GLN A 2 -61.78 -26.97 68.14
C GLN A 2 -61.80 -25.82 67.10
N GLN A 3 -62.84 -24.99 67.12
CA GLN A 3 -63.05 -23.91 66.14
C GLN A 3 -62.23 -22.63 66.42
N GLN A 4 -61.66 -22.50 67.62
CA GLN A 4 -60.87 -21.31 68.01
C GLN A 4 -59.38 -21.48 67.66
N HIS A 5 -58.88 -22.71 67.59
CA HIS A 5 -57.45 -23.00 67.40
C HIS A 5 -57.04 -23.03 65.92
N ASP A 6 -57.99 -23.26 65.00
CA ASP A 6 -57.77 -23.24 63.55
C ASP A 6 -57.90 -21.83 62.93
N ASP A 7 -58.57 -20.89 63.61
CA ASP A 7 -58.70 -19.49 63.16
C ASP A 7 -57.46 -18.65 63.51
N ASP A 8 -56.80 -18.95 64.63
CA ASP A 8 -55.59 -18.25 65.06
C ASP A 8 -54.33 -18.71 64.28
N THR A 9 -54.21 -19.98 63.92
CA THR A 9 -53.11 -20.47 63.06
C THR A 9 -53.22 -19.94 61.64
N ASN A 10 -54.43 -19.83 61.07
CA ASN A 10 -54.64 -19.32 59.73
C ASN A 10 -54.44 -17.78 59.62
N LYS A 11 -54.65 -17.04 60.73
CA LYS A 11 -54.30 -15.61 60.79
C LYS A 11 -52.80 -15.36 60.90
N VAL A 12 -52.10 -16.19 61.69
CA VAL A 12 -50.63 -16.08 61.84
C VAL A 12 -49.93 -16.40 60.52
N THR A 13 -50.30 -17.49 59.83
CA THR A 13 -49.71 -17.83 58.52
C THR A 13 -49.98 -16.77 57.45
N ARG A 14 -51.17 -16.15 57.48
CA ARG A 14 -51.52 -15.10 56.51
C ARG A 14 -50.78 -13.79 56.76
N PHE A 15 -50.53 -13.45 58.03
CA PHE A 15 -49.70 -12.29 58.41
C PHE A 15 -48.23 -12.51 58.04
N GLU A 16 -47.71 -13.71 58.26
CA GLU A 16 -46.34 -14.08 57.85
C GLU A 16 -46.17 -14.10 56.32
N GLU A 17 -47.17 -14.53 55.56
CA GLU A 17 -47.17 -14.48 54.09
C GLU A 17 -47.23 -13.04 53.55
N GLU A 18 -47.99 -12.15 54.18
CA GLU A 18 -48.06 -10.73 53.83
C GLU A 18 -46.74 -10.00 54.13
N GLU A 19 -46.08 -10.31 55.26
CA GLU A 19 -44.73 -9.79 55.54
C GLU A 19 -43.68 -10.33 54.57
N LEU A 20 -43.76 -11.61 54.18
CA LEU A 20 -42.88 -12.21 53.16
C LEU A 20 -43.09 -11.59 51.78
N GLN A 21 -44.33 -11.28 51.40
CA GLN A 21 -44.64 -10.58 50.16
C GLN A 21 -44.15 -9.13 50.19
N SER A 22 -44.30 -8.43 51.32
CA SER A 22 -43.77 -7.08 51.54
C SER A 22 -42.24 -7.05 51.45
N ALA A 23 -41.57 -8.01 52.11
CA ALA A 23 -40.11 -8.15 52.05
C ALA A 23 -39.63 -8.49 50.63
N ARG A 24 -40.33 -9.35 49.89
CA ARG A 24 -40.02 -9.64 48.48
C ARG A 24 -40.16 -8.40 47.59
N ALA A 25 -41.24 -7.64 47.73
CA ALA A 25 -41.42 -6.39 46.98
C ALA A 25 -40.33 -5.35 47.33
N SER A 26 -39.91 -5.30 48.59
CA SER A 26 -38.80 -4.44 49.01
C SER A 26 -37.46 -4.88 48.43
N VAL A 27 -37.21 -6.19 48.30
CA VAL A 27 -35.99 -6.71 47.67
C VAL A 27 -36.01 -6.44 46.16
N GLU A 28 -37.14 -6.63 45.50
CA GLU A 28 -37.31 -6.41 44.07
C GLU A 28 -37.11 -4.93 43.68
N THR A 29 -37.64 -4.01 44.50
CA THR A 29 -37.42 -2.57 44.33
C THR A 29 -35.96 -2.17 44.59
N LEU A 30 -35.30 -2.77 45.58
CA LEU A 30 -33.87 -2.54 45.83
C LEU A 30 -32.99 -3.09 44.70
N THR A 31 -33.31 -4.26 44.13
CA THR A 31 -32.58 -4.81 42.98
C THR A 31 -32.75 -3.92 41.74
N ALA A 32 -33.96 -3.44 41.47
CA ALA A 32 -34.21 -2.52 40.36
C ALA A 32 -33.44 -1.18 40.52
N ASN A 33 -33.35 -0.68 41.76
CA ASN A 33 -32.56 0.52 42.07
C ASN A 33 -31.06 0.29 41.91
N LEU A 34 -30.56 -0.88 42.33
CA LEU A 34 -29.16 -1.28 42.14
C LEU A 34 -28.81 -1.37 40.66
N ASP A 35 -29.69 -1.96 39.84
CA ASP A 35 -29.51 -2.08 38.40
C ASP A 35 -29.52 -0.72 37.70
N ASN A 36 -30.42 0.18 38.11
CA ASN A 36 -30.43 1.57 37.62
C ASN A 36 -29.13 2.31 37.94
N LEU A 37 -28.60 2.12 39.17
CA LEU A 37 -27.35 2.73 39.59
C LEU A 37 -26.15 2.18 38.79
N ASN A 38 -26.15 0.87 38.53
CA ASN A 38 -25.12 0.21 37.72
C ASN A 38 -25.16 0.69 36.27
N GLN A 39 -26.35 0.84 35.68
CA GLN A 39 -26.50 1.40 34.33
C GLN A 39 -25.96 2.83 34.26
N ARG A 40 -26.30 3.67 35.25
CA ARG A 40 -25.82 5.05 35.31
C ARG A 40 -24.31 5.15 35.51
N LYS A 41 -23.71 4.23 36.28
CA LYS A 41 -22.26 4.12 36.41
C LYS A 41 -21.60 3.75 35.08
N ALA A 42 -22.17 2.81 34.33
CA ALA A 42 -21.67 2.44 33.01
C ALA A 42 -21.73 3.61 32.02
N ASP A 43 -22.82 4.38 32.03
CA ASP A 43 -22.97 5.56 31.18
C ASP A 43 -21.94 6.66 31.51
N VAL A 44 -21.68 6.90 32.80
CA VAL A 44 -20.67 7.88 33.22
C VAL A 44 -19.26 7.45 32.81
N LEU A 45 -18.94 6.15 32.94
CA LEU A 45 -17.64 5.61 32.50
C LEU A 45 -17.44 5.77 30.99
N ASN A 46 -18.46 5.47 30.19
CA ASN A 46 -18.41 5.65 28.74
C ASN A 46 -18.22 7.13 28.37
N ASN A 47 -18.93 8.04 29.02
CA ASN A 47 -18.76 9.49 28.81
C ASN A 47 -17.34 9.97 29.18
N LEU A 48 -16.77 9.47 30.28
CA LEU A 48 -15.39 9.78 30.66
C LEU A 48 -14.37 9.27 29.63
N GLU A 49 -14.58 8.08 29.09
CA GLU A 49 -13.71 7.50 28.07
C GLU A 49 -13.77 8.30 26.76
N GLN A 50 -14.98 8.70 26.33
CA GLN A 50 -15.16 9.59 25.17
C GLN A 50 -14.53 10.98 25.36
N LEU A 51 -14.63 11.56 26.57
CA LEU A 51 -13.95 12.82 26.88
C LEU A 51 -12.42 12.65 26.82
N ARG A 52 -11.89 11.56 27.36
CA ARG A 52 -10.46 11.25 27.32
C ARG A 52 -9.95 11.09 25.90
N GLU A 53 -10.71 10.42 25.04
CA GLU A 53 -10.36 10.25 23.63
C GLU A 53 -10.41 11.57 22.85
N ARG A 54 -11.40 12.44 23.12
CA ARG A 54 -11.47 13.79 22.53
C ARG A 54 -10.29 14.68 22.96
N ILE A 55 -9.89 14.61 24.23
CA ILE A 55 -8.74 15.36 24.75
C ILE A 55 -7.45 14.90 24.06
N ASN A 56 -7.25 13.59 23.91
CA ASN A 56 -6.07 13.05 23.22
C ASN A 56 -6.03 13.45 21.73
N LYS A 57 -7.16 13.30 20.99
CA LYS A 57 -7.24 13.72 19.58
C LYS A 57 -6.96 15.21 19.37
N LYS A 58 -7.45 16.06 20.29
CA LYS A 58 -7.21 17.50 20.24
C LYS A 58 -5.77 17.87 20.63
N GLY A 59 -5.17 17.13 21.57
CA GLY A 59 -3.76 17.25 21.95
C GLY A 59 -2.81 17.00 20.78
N ASP A 60 -3.01 15.90 20.04
CA ASP A 60 -2.16 15.55 18.89
C ASP A 60 -2.29 16.55 17.73
N ALA A 61 -3.51 17.03 17.43
CA ALA A 61 -3.72 18.04 16.40
C ALA A 61 -3.03 19.38 16.75
N THR A 62 -3.08 19.78 18.02
CA THR A 62 -2.45 21.02 18.51
C THR A 62 -0.92 20.88 18.51
N TYR A 63 -0.40 19.72 18.92
CA TYR A 63 1.03 19.41 18.90
C TYR A 63 1.60 19.40 17.48
N THR A 64 0.87 18.82 16.52
CA THR A 64 1.27 18.79 15.10
C THR A 64 1.27 20.19 14.47
N GLY A 65 0.30 21.04 14.82
CA GLY A 65 0.25 22.44 14.38
C GLY A 65 1.42 23.26 14.94
N VAL A 66 1.71 23.12 16.23
CA VAL A 66 2.84 23.79 16.90
C VAL A 66 4.18 23.30 16.34
N GLN A 67 4.34 22.00 16.08
CA GLN A 67 5.55 21.46 15.46
C GLN A 67 5.81 22.01 14.04
N LYS A 68 4.77 22.31 13.26
CA LYS A 68 4.90 22.97 11.95
C LYS A 68 5.18 24.47 12.07
N LEU A 69 4.68 25.12 13.13
CA LEU A 69 4.86 26.54 13.37
C LEU A 69 6.29 26.89 13.83
N VAL A 70 6.92 26.02 14.61
CA VAL A 70 8.30 26.23 15.11
C VAL A 70 9.34 26.44 13.99
N PRO A 71 9.44 25.60 12.93
CA PRO A 71 10.38 25.85 11.84
C PRO A 71 10.00 27.07 11.00
N LEU A 72 8.70 27.38 10.85
CA LEU A 72 8.25 28.58 10.14
C LEU A 72 8.63 29.86 10.90
N LEU A 73 8.48 29.88 12.23
CA LEU A 73 8.92 30.99 13.07
C LEU A 73 10.45 31.16 13.04
N LYS A 74 11.20 30.05 13.01
CA LYS A 74 12.65 30.11 12.85
C LYS A 74 13.03 30.71 11.50
N SER A 75 12.41 30.25 10.41
CA SER A 75 12.61 30.81 9.08
C SER A 75 12.23 32.29 9.01
N LEU A 76 11.14 32.70 9.66
CA LEU A 76 10.71 34.10 9.69
C LEU A 76 11.76 34.98 10.39
N LYS A 77 12.29 34.50 11.53
CA LYS A 77 13.33 35.21 12.27
C LYS A 77 14.65 35.28 11.50
N ASP A 78 15.00 34.24 10.75
CA ASP A 78 16.16 34.24 9.87
C ASP A 78 15.99 35.25 8.73
N LEU A 79 14.81 35.32 8.11
CA LEU A 79 14.49 36.33 7.09
C LEU A 79 14.52 37.76 7.64
N GLU A 80 13.92 38.00 8.81
CA GLU A 80 13.93 39.32 9.47
C GLU A 80 15.36 39.77 9.78
N SER A 81 16.23 38.85 10.22
CA SER A 81 17.64 39.16 10.44
C SER A 81 18.37 39.51 9.13
N GLN A 82 18.04 38.84 8.03
CA GLN A 82 18.62 39.11 6.71
C GLN A 82 18.15 40.45 6.15
N GLU A 83 16.87 40.79 6.33
CA GLU A 83 16.30 42.08 5.93
C GLU A 83 16.97 43.23 6.69
N SER A 84 17.15 43.09 8.01
CA SER A 84 17.83 44.09 8.83
C SER A 84 19.28 44.33 8.38
N VAL A 85 20.01 43.27 7.99
CA VAL A 85 21.39 43.39 7.48
C VAL A 85 21.42 44.10 6.14
N LEU A 86 20.51 43.76 5.22
CA LEU A 86 20.40 44.44 3.93
C LEU A 86 20.04 45.91 4.10
N GLN A 87 19.11 46.23 5.00
CA GLN A 87 18.72 47.61 5.26
C GLN A 87 19.89 48.43 5.79
N SER A 88 20.69 47.88 6.72
CA SER A 88 21.90 48.57 7.17
C SER A 88 22.93 48.76 6.06
N ASP A 89 23.12 47.77 5.18
CA ASP A 89 24.03 47.88 4.03
C ASP A 89 23.56 48.98 3.05
N TYR A 90 22.25 49.08 2.82
CA TYR A 90 21.65 50.12 1.98
C TYR A 90 21.82 51.52 2.57
N ASP A 91 21.57 51.69 3.88
CA ASP A 91 21.71 52.97 4.55
C ASP A 91 23.18 53.43 4.56
N VAL A 92 24.12 52.52 4.83
CA VAL A 92 25.56 52.80 4.71
C VAL A 92 25.90 53.23 3.29
N LYS A 93 25.50 52.48 2.27
CA LYS A 93 25.80 52.81 0.87
C LYS A 93 25.19 54.14 0.44
N ARG A 94 24.00 54.47 0.93
CA ARG A 94 23.33 55.74 0.68
C ARG A 94 24.11 56.90 1.29
N THR A 95 24.53 56.78 2.56
CA THR A 95 25.32 57.83 3.21
C THR A 95 26.68 58.04 2.57
N GLU A 96 27.35 56.98 2.10
CA GLU A 96 28.58 57.10 1.32
C GLU A 96 28.37 57.88 0.02
N LEU A 97 27.28 57.60 -0.71
CA LEU A 97 26.95 58.30 -1.95
C LEU A 97 26.56 59.76 -1.71
N GLU A 98 25.79 60.04 -0.67
CA GLU A 98 25.42 61.41 -0.28
C GLU A 98 26.68 62.22 0.12
N ALA A 99 27.61 61.61 0.87
CA ALA A 99 28.88 62.24 1.23
C ALA A 99 29.77 62.53 0.00
N GLU A 100 29.81 61.60 -0.96
CA GLU A 100 30.57 61.79 -2.21
C GLU A 100 29.95 62.90 -3.07
N VAL A 101 28.62 62.98 -3.15
CA VAL A 101 27.91 64.07 -3.85
C VAL A 101 28.25 65.42 -3.21
N CYS A 102 28.17 65.53 -1.88
CA CYS A 102 28.54 66.77 -1.18
C CYS A 102 30.02 67.16 -1.41
N ASN A 103 30.94 66.18 -1.40
CA ASN A 103 32.35 66.44 -1.69
C ASN A 103 32.56 67.01 -3.10
N LEU A 104 31.86 66.45 -4.09
CA LEU A 104 31.90 66.92 -5.47
C LEU A 104 31.28 68.31 -5.63
N GLU A 105 30.16 68.59 -4.96
CA GLU A 105 29.54 69.92 -4.93
C GLU A 105 30.46 70.98 -4.30
N GLU A 106 31.14 70.65 -3.21
CA GLU A 106 32.14 71.52 -2.56
C GLU A 106 33.35 71.79 -3.46
N LYS A 107 33.87 70.77 -4.16
CA LYS A 107 34.98 70.92 -5.12
C LYS A 107 34.60 71.80 -6.31
N ILE A 108 33.36 71.75 -6.78
CA ILE A 108 32.82 72.63 -7.83
C ILE A 108 32.73 74.07 -7.33
N ALA A 109 32.23 74.28 -6.10
CA ALA A 109 32.11 75.60 -5.50
C ALA A 109 33.49 76.25 -5.18
N ALA A 110 34.51 75.44 -4.91
CA ALA A 110 35.89 75.89 -4.62
C ALA A 110 36.69 76.33 -5.84
N GLY A 111 36.15 76.23 -7.07
CA GLY A 111 36.78 76.77 -8.28
C GLY A 111 38.00 75.98 -8.77
N MET A 112 38.04 74.66 -8.57
CA MET A 112 39.07 73.79 -9.14
C MET A 112 39.05 73.80 -10.69
N ASP A 113 40.23 73.69 -11.31
CA ASP A 113 40.37 73.62 -12.77
C ASP A 113 39.52 72.49 -13.36
N SER A 114 38.72 72.82 -14.39
CA SER A 114 37.76 71.92 -15.06
C SER A 114 38.40 70.59 -15.52
N GLU A 115 39.70 70.58 -15.77
CA GLU A 115 40.42 69.41 -16.27
C GLU A 115 40.85 68.42 -15.16
N GLY A 116 41.04 68.89 -13.92
CA GLY A 116 41.26 68.03 -12.76
C GLY A 116 39.96 67.36 -12.29
N LEU A 117 38.87 68.14 -12.27
CA LEU A 117 37.54 67.64 -11.93
C LEU A 117 37.02 66.60 -12.95
N CYS A 118 37.25 66.83 -14.26
CA CYS A 118 36.94 65.83 -15.29
C CYS A 118 37.71 64.53 -15.09
N LYS A 119 39.00 64.59 -14.72
CA LYS A 119 39.80 63.38 -14.48
C LYS A 119 39.33 62.60 -13.25
N ASP A 120 39.03 63.28 -12.15
CA ASP A 120 38.45 62.64 -10.95
C ASP A 120 37.09 61.99 -11.27
N LEU A 121 36.24 62.68 -12.04
CA LEU A 121 34.93 62.16 -12.45
C LEU A 121 35.06 60.96 -13.41
N ASP A 122 35.99 61.02 -14.37
CA ASP A 122 36.29 59.91 -15.28
C ASP A 122 36.83 58.69 -14.51
N CYS A 123 37.66 58.91 -13.49
CA CYS A 123 38.12 57.85 -12.58
C CYS A 123 36.95 57.22 -11.81
N LEU A 124 36.08 58.01 -11.19
CA LEU A 124 34.88 57.51 -10.49
C LEU A 124 33.93 56.76 -11.43
N LEU A 125 33.74 57.27 -12.65
CA LEU A 125 32.89 56.64 -13.66
C LEU A 125 33.50 55.31 -14.13
N SER A 126 34.81 55.26 -14.34
CA SER A 126 35.55 54.04 -14.65
C SER A 126 35.40 53.00 -13.51
N GLU A 127 35.59 53.39 -12.26
CA GLU A 127 35.40 52.50 -11.11
C GLU A 127 33.96 51.98 -11.01
N SER A 128 32.97 52.84 -11.24
CA SER A 128 31.56 52.44 -11.25
C SER A 128 31.24 51.46 -12.38
N LEU A 129 31.85 51.65 -13.56
CA LEU A 129 31.72 50.78 -14.72
C LEU A 129 32.41 49.44 -14.49
N GLU A 130 33.56 49.42 -13.83
CA GLU A 130 34.24 48.19 -13.40
C GLU A 130 33.40 47.41 -12.39
N LYS A 131 32.83 48.08 -11.38
CA LYS A 131 31.89 47.47 -10.42
C LYS A 131 30.67 46.89 -11.13
N LEU A 132 30.09 47.62 -12.08
CA LEU A 132 28.97 47.14 -12.90
C LEU A 132 29.37 45.92 -13.74
N ASN A 133 30.55 45.93 -14.35
CA ASN A 133 31.05 44.82 -15.15
C ASN A 133 31.36 43.59 -14.29
N ALA A 134 31.88 43.78 -13.08
CA ALA A 134 32.08 42.72 -12.09
C ALA A 134 30.73 42.10 -11.67
N ALA A 135 29.73 42.93 -11.37
CA ALA A 135 28.37 42.46 -11.07
C ALA A 135 27.73 41.70 -12.25
N LYS A 136 27.90 42.17 -13.48
CA LYS A 136 27.46 41.45 -14.69
C LYS A 136 28.15 40.10 -14.85
N LYS A 137 29.46 40.02 -14.58
CA LYS A 137 30.23 38.76 -14.62
C LYS A 137 29.72 37.77 -13.57
N GLU A 138 29.46 38.24 -12.36
CA GLU A 138 28.90 37.43 -11.28
C GLU A 138 27.50 36.92 -11.62
N LEU A 139 26.62 37.79 -12.14
CA LEU A 139 25.29 37.40 -12.60
C LEU A 139 25.38 36.32 -13.71
N ALA A 140 26.29 36.50 -14.67
CA ALA A 140 26.51 35.51 -15.73
C ALA A 140 27.03 34.17 -15.17
N ALA A 141 27.89 34.19 -14.14
CA ALA A 141 28.36 32.99 -13.45
C ALA A 141 27.20 32.27 -12.73
N ARG A 142 26.35 33.01 -12.02
CA ARG A 142 25.15 32.47 -11.36
C ARG A 142 24.17 31.87 -12.36
N LEU A 143 23.91 32.55 -13.48
CA LEU A 143 23.02 32.03 -14.52
C LEU A 143 23.56 30.72 -15.11
N ARG A 144 24.87 30.63 -15.36
CA ARG A 144 25.53 29.39 -15.78
C ARG A 144 25.36 28.27 -14.76
N ALA A 145 25.48 28.57 -13.47
CA ALA A 145 25.25 27.60 -12.39
C ALA A 145 23.79 27.12 -12.34
N VAL A 146 22.82 28.04 -12.42
CA VAL A 146 21.38 27.71 -12.48
C VAL A 146 21.06 26.83 -13.68
N MET A 147 21.60 27.14 -14.86
CA MET A 147 21.43 26.32 -16.05
C MET A 147 22.05 24.92 -15.90
N SER A 148 23.18 24.80 -15.20
CA SER A 148 23.77 23.49 -14.87
C SER A 148 22.85 22.67 -13.97
N VAL A 149 22.29 23.29 -12.91
CA VAL A 149 21.34 22.63 -12.01
C VAL A 149 20.06 22.23 -12.76
N LYS A 150 19.53 23.09 -13.62
CA LYS A 150 18.34 22.79 -14.42
C LYS A 150 18.55 21.60 -15.37
N ARG A 151 19.73 21.48 -15.97
CA ARG A 151 20.09 20.30 -16.79
C ARG A 151 20.11 19.03 -15.94
N LYS A 152 20.79 19.04 -14.80
CA LYS A 152 20.82 17.91 -13.87
C LYS A 152 19.43 17.53 -13.36
N LEU A 153 18.55 18.51 -13.15
CA LEU A 153 17.16 18.24 -12.77
C LEU A 153 16.37 17.58 -13.90
N GLY A 154 16.62 17.97 -15.17
CA GLY A 154 16.01 17.34 -16.34
C GLY A 154 16.54 15.94 -16.64
N GLU A 155 17.69 15.54 -16.08
CA GLU A 155 18.19 14.16 -16.14
C GLU A 155 17.46 13.23 -15.15
N VAL A 156 16.82 13.79 -14.12
CA VAL A 156 16.05 13.01 -13.14
C VAL A 156 14.62 12.85 -13.66
N PRO A 157 14.13 11.60 -13.80
CA PRO A 157 12.76 11.37 -14.24
C PRO A 157 11.74 12.08 -13.34
N THR A 158 10.80 12.77 -13.96
CA THR A 158 9.70 13.41 -13.24
C THR A 158 8.74 12.36 -12.70
N GLN A 159 8.01 12.65 -11.63
CA GLN A 159 6.98 11.75 -11.07
C GLN A 159 6.03 11.19 -12.14
N SER A 160 5.63 12.02 -13.10
CA SER A 160 4.77 11.61 -14.22
C SER A 160 5.44 10.60 -15.16
N GLU A 161 6.74 10.74 -15.41
CA GLU A 161 7.52 9.81 -16.25
C GLU A 161 7.71 8.48 -15.50
N LEU A 162 7.95 8.52 -14.19
CA LEU A 162 8.03 7.32 -13.37
C LEU A 162 6.73 6.52 -13.41
N ILE A 163 5.57 7.18 -13.30
CA ILE A 163 4.25 6.53 -13.42
C ILE A 163 4.04 5.94 -14.82
N GLN A 164 4.52 6.61 -15.87
CA GLN A 164 4.45 6.06 -17.24
C GLN A 164 5.32 4.81 -17.38
N TYR A 165 6.54 4.84 -16.84
CA TYR A 165 7.43 3.67 -16.84
C TYR A 165 6.84 2.51 -16.05
N GLU A 166 6.27 2.76 -14.87
CA GLU A 166 5.61 1.73 -14.06
C GLU A 166 4.47 1.03 -14.82
N ARG A 167 3.64 1.81 -15.53
CA ARG A 167 2.59 1.26 -16.40
C ARG A 167 3.18 0.45 -17.54
N GLY A 168 4.19 0.99 -18.24
CA GLY A 168 4.86 0.28 -19.33
C GLY A 168 5.50 -1.03 -18.87
N PHE A 169 6.16 -1.05 -17.71
CA PHE A 169 6.71 -2.27 -17.12
C PHE A 169 5.62 -3.28 -16.75
N SER A 170 4.50 -2.82 -16.22
CA SER A 170 3.35 -3.67 -15.91
C SER A 170 2.77 -4.32 -17.18
N ASP A 171 2.56 -3.54 -18.24
CA ASP A 171 2.04 -4.03 -19.52
C ASP A 171 3.00 -5.05 -20.17
N VAL A 172 4.31 -4.76 -20.14
CA VAL A 172 5.34 -5.67 -20.65
C VAL A 172 5.38 -6.96 -19.83
N ASN A 173 5.28 -6.87 -18.50
CA ASN A 173 5.23 -8.03 -17.64
C ASN A 173 3.98 -8.89 -17.94
N ASP A 174 2.82 -8.28 -18.12
CA ASP A 174 1.60 -8.99 -18.48
C ASP A 174 1.73 -9.71 -19.83
N HIS A 175 2.36 -9.06 -20.82
CA HIS A 175 2.66 -9.69 -22.10
C HIS A 175 3.60 -10.90 -21.95
N ILE A 176 4.67 -10.78 -21.16
CA ILE A 176 5.61 -11.87 -20.89
C ILE A 176 4.89 -13.03 -20.20
N GLN A 177 4.06 -12.76 -19.19
CA GLN A 177 3.29 -13.79 -18.48
C GLN A 177 2.32 -14.53 -19.41
N GLU A 178 1.62 -13.80 -20.29
CA GLU A 178 0.71 -14.40 -21.25
C GLU A 178 1.47 -15.27 -22.26
N LYS A 179 2.59 -14.80 -22.81
CA LYS A 179 3.43 -15.61 -23.70
C LYS A 179 3.96 -16.85 -23.00
N HIS A 180 4.40 -16.73 -21.75
CA HIS A 180 4.85 -17.87 -20.96
C HIS A 180 3.72 -18.90 -20.73
N ARG A 181 2.49 -18.45 -20.48
CA ARG A 181 1.30 -19.33 -20.36
C ARG A 181 1.00 -20.03 -21.68
N GLN A 182 1.03 -19.30 -22.80
CA GLN A 182 0.84 -19.85 -24.15
C GLN A 182 1.88 -20.93 -24.46
N THR A 183 3.16 -20.63 -24.26
CA THR A 183 4.26 -21.57 -24.47
C THR A 183 4.08 -22.85 -23.65
N ARG A 184 3.74 -22.73 -22.35
CA ARG A 184 3.45 -23.91 -21.51
C ARG A 184 2.28 -24.73 -22.05
N LYS A 185 1.21 -24.09 -22.54
CA LYS A 185 0.08 -24.79 -23.17
C LYS A 185 0.48 -25.51 -24.46
N TYR A 186 1.35 -24.91 -25.28
CA TYR A 186 1.87 -25.54 -26.49
C TYR A 186 2.71 -26.77 -26.17
N TYR A 187 3.63 -26.68 -25.21
CA TYR A 187 4.44 -27.83 -24.78
C TYR A 187 3.58 -28.94 -24.17
N ALA A 188 2.61 -28.59 -23.32
CA ALA A 188 1.68 -29.58 -22.77
C ALA A 188 0.91 -30.30 -23.89
N THR A 189 0.33 -29.56 -24.83
CA THR A 189 -0.36 -30.14 -25.99
C THR A 189 0.56 -31.03 -26.82
N TYR A 190 1.78 -30.56 -27.11
CA TYR A 190 2.77 -31.33 -27.86
C TYR A 190 3.12 -32.65 -27.15
N ASN A 191 3.39 -32.61 -25.84
CA ASN A 191 3.72 -33.81 -25.07
C ASN A 191 2.54 -34.79 -25.06
N THR A 192 1.30 -34.32 -24.88
CA THR A 192 0.12 -35.19 -24.95
C THR A 192 -0.05 -35.84 -26.32
N LEU A 193 0.17 -35.09 -27.40
CA LEU A 193 0.11 -35.64 -28.76
C LEU A 193 1.23 -36.65 -29.03
N LEU A 194 2.42 -36.42 -28.48
CA LEU A 194 3.54 -37.34 -28.57
C LEU A 194 3.24 -38.65 -27.84
N GLU A 195 2.70 -38.59 -26.62
CA GLU A 195 2.26 -39.77 -25.86
C GLU A 195 1.17 -40.54 -26.60
N ILE A 196 0.17 -39.86 -27.16
CA ILE A 196 -0.87 -40.47 -27.99
C ILE A 196 -0.25 -41.18 -29.20
N LYS A 197 0.66 -40.51 -29.92
CA LYS A 197 1.36 -41.11 -31.07
C LYS A 197 2.12 -42.37 -30.66
N GLU A 198 2.83 -42.35 -29.54
CA GLU A 198 3.56 -43.53 -29.04
C GLU A 198 2.61 -44.67 -28.67
N LEU A 199 1.47 -44.38 -28.05
CA LEU A 199 0.45 -45.39 -27.75
C LEU A 199 -0.15 -45.98 -29.03
N MET A 200 -0.46 -45.15 -30.03
CA MET A 200 -0.95 -45.61 -31.34
C MET A 200 0.08 -46.50 -32.04
N LEU A 201 1.38 -46.19 -31.98
CA LEU A 201 2.42 -47.04 -32.55
C LEU A 201 2.53 -48.40 -31.83
N LYS A 202 2.37 -48.42 -30.50
CA LYS A 202 2.33 -49.66 -29.72
C LYS A 202 1.11 -50.51 -30.08
N GLU A 203 -0.05 -49.88 -30.29
CA GLU A 203 -1.28 -50.56 -30.73
C GLU A 203 -1.12 -51.16 -32.13
N THR A 204 -0.61 -50.39 -33.10
CA THR A 204 -0.33 -50.90 -34.45
C THR A 204 0.66 -52.07 -34.42
N SER A 205 1.72 -51.98 -33.62
CA SER A 205 2.69 -53.07 -33.45
C SER A 205 2.03 -54.32 -32.84
N LEU A 206 1.16 -54.14 -31.85
CA LEU A 206 0.40 -55.23 -31.24
C LEU A 206 -0.54 -55.90 -32.24
N LEU A 207 -1.32 -55.12 -32.99
CA LEU A 207 -2.24 -55.63 -34.01
C LEU A 207 -1.50 -56.39 -35.11
N ASN A 208 -0.36 -55.87 -35.58
CA ASN A 208 0.49 -56.57 -36.54
C ASN A 208 1.02 -57.90 -35.98
N SER A 209 1.42 -57.91 -34.71
CA SER A 209 1.89 -59.12 -34.03
C SER A 209 0.78 -60.17 -33.89
N ILE A 210 -0.43 -59.74 -33.52
CA ILE A 210 -1.60 -60.63 -33.43
C ILE A 210 -1.95 -61.19 -34.82
N SER A 211 -2.00 -60.33 -35.85
CA SER A 211 -2.30 -60.74 -37.23
C SER A 211 -1.32 -61.79 -37.75
N SER A 212 -0.01 -61.59 -37.51
CA SER A 212 1.03 -62.55 -37.90
C SER A 212 0.91 -63.87 -37.15
N GLN A 213 0.62 -63.83 -35.84
CA GLN A 213 0.49 -65.05 -35.03
C GLN A 213 -0.79 -65.83 -35.32
N PHE A 214 -1.85 -65.14 -35.76
CA PHE A 214 -3.17 -65.74 -35.94
C PHE A 214 -3.20 -66.84 -36.99
N GLN A 215 -2.62 -66.59 -38.16
CA GLN A 215 -2.64 -67.53 -39.29
C GLN A 215 -1.94 -68.85 -38.95
N ASP A 216 -0.78 -68.79 -38.30
CA ASP A 216 -0.02 -70.00 -37.94
C ASP A 216 -0.66 -70.74 -36.75
N ALA A 217 -1.15 -69.99 -35.76
CA ALA A 217 -1.68 -70.57 -34.52
C ALA A 217 -3.01 -71.31 -34.72
N ILE A 218 -3.88 -70.86 -35.63
CA ILE A 218 -5.21 -71.46 -35.81
C ILE A 218 -5.17 -72.82 -36.52
N THR A 219 -4.09 -73.12 -37.22
CA THR A 219 -3.91 -74.41 -37.93
C THR A 219 -3.74 -75.60 -36.99
N THR A 220 -3.41 -75.37 -35.71
CA THR A 220 -3.17 -76.43 -34.72
C THR A 220 -3.89 -76.15 -33.40
N THR A 221 -4.42 -77.19 -32.74
CA THR A 221 -5.10 -77.06 -31.44
C THR A 221 -4.18 -76.49 -30.34
N ASN A 222 -2.90 -76.87 -30.37
CA ASN A 222 -1.88 -76.34 -29.45
C ASN A 222 -1.52 -74.87 -29.76
N GLY A 223 -1.50 -74.47 -31.03
CA GLY A 223 -1.34 -73.07 -31.41
C GLY A 223 -2.51 -72.21 -30.95
N CYS A 224 -3.74 -72.69 -31.13
CA CYS A 224 -4.96 -72.01 -30.73
C CYS A 224 -5.02 -71.76 -29.21
N THR A 225 -4.69 -72.77 -28.41
CA THR A 225 -4.64 -72.64 -26.94
C THR A 225 -3.55 -71.65 -26.47
N LYS A 226 -2.37 -71.64 -27.12
CA LYS A 226 -1.32 -70.65 -26.83
C LYS A 226 -1.72 -69.22 -27.22
N LEU A 227 -2.41 -69.04 -28.35
CA LEU A 227 -2.90 -67.75 -28.79
C LEU A 227 -3.92 -67.17 -27.79
N ILE A 228 -4.85 -68.00 -27.29
CA ILE A 228 -5.82 -67.62 -26.26
C ILE A 228 -5.09 -67.16 -24.99
N ALA A 229 -4.15 -67.95 -24.48
CA ALA A 229 -3.37 -67.58 -23.28
C ALA A 229 -2.59 -66.27 -23.46
N SER A 230 -2.04 -66.03 -24.66
CA SER A 230 -1.35 -64.77 -25.01
C SER A 230 -2.32 -63.58 -24.99
N MET A 231 -3.50 -63.71 -25.60
CA MET A 231 -4.54 -62.69 -25.60
C MET A 231 -5.03 -62.36 -24.19
N GLU A 232 -5.27 -63.38 -23.36
CA GLU A 232 -5.63 -63.19 -21.94
C GLU A 232 -4.55 -62.42 -21.18
N GLY A 233 -3.27 -62.74 -21.42
CA GLY A 233 -2.14 -62.01 -20.85
C GLY A 233 -2.10 -60.54 -21.28
N ILE A 234 -2.34 -60.26 -22.56
CA ILE A 234 -2.39 -58.89 -23.11
C ILE A 234 -3.52 -58.09 -22.46
N VAL A 235 -4.73 -58.65 -22.38
CA VAL A 235 -5.90 -58.00 -21.77
C VAL A 235 -5.61 -57.69 -20.30
N LYS A 236 -5.11 -58.67 -19.54
CA LYS A 236 -4.77 -58.49 -18.12
C LYS A 236 -3.70 -57.42 -17.93
N GLY A 237 -2.64 -57.43 -18.74
CA GLY A 237 -1.59 -56.42 -18.70
C GLY A 237 -2.09 -55.02 -19.08
N SER A 238 -3.02 -54.93 -20.03
CA SER A 238 -3.67 -53.66 -20.40
C SER A 238 -4.53 -53.12 -19.26
N GLN A 239 -5.33 -53.97 -18.63
CA GLN A 239 -6.20 -53.59 -17.52
C GLN A 239 -5.41 -53.13 -16.28
N GLN A 240 -4.28 -53.78 -15.97
CA GLN A 240 -3.36 -53.33 -14.92
C GLN A 240 -2.76 -51.95 -15.21
N ARG A 241 -2.36 -51.69 -16.46
CA ARG A 241 -1.85 -50.36 -16.86
C ARG A 241 -2.92 -49.29 -16.75
N LEU A 242 -4.14 -49.58 -17.20
CA LEU A 242 -5.28 -48.67 -17.09
C LEU A 242 -5.53 -48.28 -15.63
N GLN A 243 -5.64 -49.26 -14.74
CA GLN A 243 -5.85 -49.03 -13.32
C GLN A 243 -4.75 -48.14 -12.71
N LYS A 244 -3.49 -48.36 -13.09
CA LYS A 244 -2.36 -47.53 -12.62
C LYS A 244 -2.48 -46.08 -13.08
N VAL A 245 -2.88 -45.85 -14.34
CA VAL A 245 -3.09 -44.49 -14.88
C VAL A 245 -4.28 -43.81 -14.20
N GLU A 246 -5.38 -44.52 -13.98
CA GLU A 246 -6.57 -44.00 -13.29
C GLU A 246 -6.26 -43.57 -11.84
N LEU A 247 -5.47 -44.38 -11.12
CA LEU A 247 -5.01 -44.01 -9.77
C LEU A 247 -4.17 -42.74 -9.79
N GLY A 248 -3.20 -42.63 -10.70
CA GLY A 248 -2.38 -41.42 -10.85
C GLY A 248 -3.21 -40.19 -11.23
N LEU A 249 -4.21 -40.34 -12.10
CA LEU A 249 -5.14 -39.28 -12.45
C LEU A 249 -5.93 -38.80 -11.22
N GLN A 250 -6.39 -39.72 -10.37
CA GLN A 250 -7.13 -39.38 -9.16
C GLN A 250 -6.25 -38.62 -8.14
N GLU A 251 -4.98 -39.01 -8.01
CA GLU A 251 -4.01 -38.31 -7.16
C GLU A 251 -3.74 -36.89 -7.65
N GLU A 252 -3.46 -36.72 -8.94
CA GLU A 252 -3.22 -35.41 -9.54
C GLU A 252 -4.46 -34.50 -9.45
N GLN A 253 -5.66 -35.07 -9.64
CA GLN A 253 -6.92 -34.34 -9.50
C GLN A 253 -7.09 -33.79 -8.08
N LYS A 254 -6.76 -34.58 -7.04
CA LYS A 254 -6.79 -34.10 -5.64
C LYS A 254 -5.81 -32.96 -5.42
N VAL A 255 -4.61 -33.04 -5.97
CA VAL A 255 -3.60 -31.97 -5.89
C VAL A 255 -4.09 -30.71 -6.59
N SER A 256 -4.63 -30.84 -7.81
CA SER A 256 -5.23 -29.74 -8.57
C SER A 256 -6.35 -29.04 -7.79
N ASP A 257 -7.26 -29.80 -7.20
CA ASP A 257 -8.39 -29.25 -6.44
C ASP A 257 -7.94 -28.60 -5.13
N ALA A 258 -6.91 -29.14 -4.46
CA ALA A 258 -6.28 -28.49 -3.32
C ALA A 258 -5.64 -27.16 -3.71
N LEU A 259 -4.96 -27.10 -4.85
CA LEU A 259 -4.33 -25.88 -5.35
C LEU A 259 -5.38 -24.82 -5.74
N LYS A 260 -6.47 -25.21 -6.42
CA LYS A 260 -7.59 -24.32 -6.75
C LYS A 260 -8.21 -23.71 -5.49
N LYS A 261 -8.40 -24.49 -4.43
CA LYS A 261 -8.90 -24.00 -3.14
C LYS A 261 -7.96 -22.97 -2.51
N ARG A 262 -6.65 -23.25 -2.48
CA ARG A 262 -5.63 -22.30 -1.97
C ARG A 262 -5.62 -21.00 -2.77
N TYR A 263 -5.67 -21.10 -4.10
CA TYR A 263 -5.76 -19.93 -4.98
C TYR A 263 -7.02 -19.10 -4.71
N ALA A 264 -8.18 -19.75 -4.61
CA ALA A 264 -9.43 -19.05 -4.30
C ALA A 264 -9.38 -18.31 -2.95
N ALA A 265 -8.79 -18.93 -1.92
CA ALA A 265 -8.58 -18.30 -0.62
C ALA A 265 -7.65 -17.08 -0.71
N ALA A 266 -6.51 -17.20 -1.41
CA ALA A 266 -5.59 -16.09 -1.62
C ALA A 266 -6.23 -14.92 -2.38
N MET A 267 -7.04 -15.21 -3.41
CA MET A 267 -7.80 -14.19 -4.14
C MET A 267 -8.85 -13.50 -3.27
N ALA A 268 -9.50 -14.22 -2.37
CA ALA A 268 -10.44 -13.63 -1.42
C ALA A 268 -9.74 -12.67 -0.44
N GLU A 269 -8.57 -13.07 0.09
CA GLU A 269 -7.74 -12.20 0.93
C GLU A 269 -7.24 -10.96 0.18
N GLN A 270 -6.77 -11.12 -1.06
CA GLN A 270 -6.35 -9.98 -1.89
C GLN A 270 -7.50 -8.98 -2.09
N ARG A 271 -8.71 -9.46 -2.39
CA ARG A 271 -9.91 -8.62 -2.52
C ARG A 271 -10.23 -7.89 -1.22
N ARG A 272 -10.13 -8.59 -0.08
CA ARG A 272 -10.34 -8.00 1.26
C ARG A 272 -9.34 -6.88 1.54
N CYS A 273 -8.04 -7.11 1.30
CA CYS A 273 -7.00 -6.11 1.48
C CYS A 273 -7.23 -4.88 0.57
N TYR A 274 -7.59 -5.11 -0.69
CA TYR A 274 -7.91 -4.03 -1.63
C TYR A 274 -9.11 -3.19 -1.17
N SER A 275 -10.18 -3.85 -0.70
CA SER A 275 -11.36 -3.17 -0.14
C SER A 275 -11.01 -2.32 1.08
N LEU A 276 -10.17 -2.84 1.99
CA LEU A 276 -9.69 -2.09 3.15
C LEU A 276 -8.87 -0.86 2.73
N LEU A 277 -7.90 -1.02 1.82
CA LEU A 277 -7.10 0.09 1.29
C LEU A 277 -7.97 1.18 0.66
N LYS A 278 -8.99 0.79 -0.11
CA LYS A 278 -9.93 1.73 -0.71
C LYS A 278 -10.75 2.47 0.35
N ALA A 279 -11.19 1.78 1.41
CA ALA A 279 -11.90 2.41 2.52
C ALA A 279 -11.00 3.41 3.27
N PHE A 280 -9.72 3.08 3.49
CA PHE A 280 -8.75 4.01 4.09
C PHE A 280 -8.56 5.27 3.25
N GLN A 281 -8.37 5.13 1.93
CA GLN A 281 -8.22 6.28 1.03
C GLN A 281 -9.41 7.23 1.06
N VAL A 282 -10.65 6.70 1.15
CA VAL A 282 -11.86 7.51 1.26
C VAL A 282 -11.92 8.22 2.63
N SER A 283 -11.49 7.57 3.71
CA SER A 283 -11.51 8.16 5.06
C SER A 283 -10.47 9.26 5.28
N THR A 284 -9.35 9.25 4.55
CA THR A 284 -8.27 10.25 4.64
C THR A 284 -8.45 11.42 3.66
N GLY A 285 -9.45 11.38 2.79
CA GLY A 285 -9.75 12.40 1.78
C GLY A 285 -10.81 13.44 2.18
N HIS A 286 -11.09 13.60 3.47
CA HIS A 286 -11.94 14.65 4.04
C HIS A 286 -11.16 15.51 5.02
#